data_AF-C5CRB1-F1
#
_entry.id   AF-C5CRB1-F1
#
_cell.length_a   1.000
_cell.length_b   1.000
_cell.length_c   1.000
_cell.angle_alpha   90.00
_cell.angle_beta   90.00
_cell.angle_gamma   90.00
#
_symmetry.space_group_name_H-M   'P 1'
#
loop_
_entity.id
_entity.type
_entity.pdbx_description
1 polymer ?
#
loop_
_entity_poly.entity_id
_entity_poly.type
_entity_poly.pdbx_seq_one_letter_code
_entity_poly.pdbx_strand_id
1 'polypeptide(L)'
;MNRRSIARNVQKGFTLIELMIVVAIIGILAAVALPAYQQYTVKARMSEVVLAASSCRTTISEGVQTMNPVGGRGTLNAWGCEANTANAAGAGPTKMVQSITTSADGVITVKPDPTALGVTLAPATDFVTLTPKIGGAAIDVSSADNKDQGKAIAEWTCAGSTAAIQKYLPGSCK
;
A
#
# COMPACT_ATOMS: atom_id res chain seq x y z
N MET A 1 8.26 45.06 64.70
CA MET A 1 7.65 44.33 63.56
C MET A 1 8.76 43.84 62.64
N ASN A 2 8.98 42.53 62.58
CA ASN A 2 10.05 41.88 61.81
C ASN A 2 9.75 41.96 60.29
N ARG A 3 10.50 42.77 59.54
CA ARG A 3 10.48 42.74 58.07
C ARG A 3 11.27 41.53 57.57
N ARG A 4 10.59 40.43 57.27
CA ARG A 4 11.18 39.32 56.51
C ARG A 4 11.42 39.79 55.06
N SER A 5 12.68 39.97 54.73
CA SER A 5 13.16 40.18 53.35
C SER A 5 12.87 38.94 52.52
N ILE A 6 11.98 39.05 51.52
CA ILE A 6 11.78 38.01 50.51
C ILE A 6 12.90 38.18 49.48
N ALA A 7 13.88 37.28 49.49
CA ALA A 7 14.92 37.23 48.49
C ALA A 7 14.29 36.97 47.11
N ARG A 8 14.35 37.95 46.20
CA ARG A 8 13.96 37.76 44.80
C ARG A 8 15.01 36.88 44.12
N ASN A 9 14.64 35.63 43.85
CA ASN A 9 15.38 34.79 42.91
C ASN A 9 15.33 35.47 41.53
N VAL A 10 16.45 36.02 41.09
CA VAL A 10 16.61 36.55 39.73
C VAL A 10 16.51 35.37 38.78
N GLN A 11 15.43 35.28 38.00
CA GLN A 11 15.31 34.27 36.95
C GLN A 11 16.43 34.51 35.93
N LYS A 12 17.39 33.58 35.85
CA LYS A 12 18.37 33.56 34.77
C LYS A 12 17.63 33.21 33.49
N GLY A 13 17.54 34.17 32.56
CA GLY A 13 16.97 33.94 31.24
C GLY A 13 17.83 32.98 30.41
N PHE A 14 17.20 32.30 29.45
CA PHE A 14 17.89 31.46 28.47
C PHE A 14 18.80 32.33 27.60
N THR A 15 20.02 31.88 27.33
CA THR A 15 20.94 32.62 26.47
C THR A 15 20.61 32.39 24.99
N LEU A 16 20.85 33.41 24.15
CA LEU A 16 20.66 33.29 22.70
C LEU A 16 21.55 32.19 22.11
N ILE A 17 22.74 31.98 22.69
CA ILE A 17 23.67 30.94 22.27
C ILE A 17 23.14 29.53 22.60
N GLU A 18 22.52 29.31 23.77
CA GLU A 18 21.88 28.03 24.08
C GLU A 18 20.75 27.73 23.09
N LEU A 19 19.96 28.74 22.75
CA LEU A 19 18.86 28.58 21.79
C LEU A 19 19.38 28.23 20.38
N MET A 20 20.46 28.89 19.93
CA MET A 20 21.08 28.59 18.64
C MET A 20 21.65 27.17 18.56
N ILE A 21 22.29 26.67 19.61
CA ILE A 21 22.81 25.30 19.65
C ILE A 21 21.67 24.29 19.58
N VAL A 22 20.58 24.52 20.30
CA VAL A 22 19.39 23.64 20.26
C VAL A 22 18.80 23.58 18.85
N VAL A 23 18.65 24.72 18.17
CA VAL A 23 18.14 24.76 16.79
C VAL A 23 19.09 24.02 15.82
N ALA A 24 20.41 24.16 16.00
CA ALA A 24 21.39 23.44 15.18
C ALA A 24 21.28 21.92 15.33
N ILE A 25 21.13 21.42 16.55
CA ILE A 25 20.97 19.97 16.81
C ILE A 25 19.64 19.46 16.23
N ILE A 26 18.54 20.18 16.42
CA ILE A 26 17.23 19.82 15.85
C ILE A 26 17.31 19.80 14.32
N GLY A 27 18.03 20.73 13.71
CA GLY A 27 18.23 20.78 12.25
C GLY A 27 18.90 19.51 11.71
N ILE A 28 19.95 19.02 12.37
CA ILE A 28 20.65 17.78 11.97
C ILE A 28 19.73 16.56 12.13
N LEU A 29 19.04 16.46 13.28
CA LEU A 29 18.13 15.35 13.55
C LEU A 29 16.96 15.32 12.56
N ALA A 30 16.38 16.48 12.24
CA ALA A 30 15.28 16.60 11.28
C ALA A 30 15.69 16.15 9.88
N ALA A 31 16.90 16.49 9.42
CA ALA A 31 17.40 16.12 8.10
C ALA A 31 17.47 14.59 7.90
N VAL A 32 17.79 13.83 8.95
CA VAL A 32 17.85 12.37 8.91
C VAL A 32 16.48 11.74 9.19
N ALA A 33 15.72 12.28 10.13
CA ALA A 33 14.47 11.70 10.58
C ALA A 33 13.31 11.90 9.60
N LEU A 34 13.22 13.07 8.94
CA LEU A 34 12.09 13.38 8.06
C LEU A 34 11.99 12.41 6.85
N PRO A 35 13.06 12.12 6.10
CA PRO A 35 12.98 11.17 5.00
C PRO A 35 12.59 9.76 5.47
N ALA A 36 13.09 9.32 6.63
CA ALA A 36 12.73 8.02 7.20
C ALA A 36 11.25 7.97 7.57
N TYR A 37 10.73 8.98 8.26
CA TYR A 37 9.32 9.08 8.63
C TYR A 37 8.39 9.08 7.41
N GLN A 38 8.74 9.81 6.35
CA GLN A 38 8.00 9.78 5.09
C GLN A 38 7.94 8.37 4.51
N GLN A 39 9.05 7.63 4.48
CA GLN A 39 9.04 6.25 3.98
C GLN A 39 8.15 5.32 4.82
N TYR A 40 8.12 5.48 6.15
CA TYR A 40 7.25 4.69 7.02
C TYR A 40 5.77 4.99 6.79
N THR A 41 5.41 6.26 6.62
CA THR A 41 4.02 6.65 6.33
C THR A 41 3.55 6.14 4.98
N VAL A 42 4.40 6.17 3.95
CA VAL A 42 4.10 5.59 2.62
C VAL A 42 3.94 4.07 2.71
N LYS A 43 4.81 3.38 3.45
CA LYS A 43 4.67 1.92 3.70
C LYS A 43 3.37 1.57 4.41
N ALA A 44 2.97 2.38 5.40
CA ALA A 44 1.70 2.17 6.10
C ALA A 44 0.51 2.30 5.13
N ARG A 45 0.51 3.31 4.26
CA ARG A 45 -0.51 3.49 3.20
C ARG A 45 -0.50 2.35 2.17
N MET A 46 0.68 1.81 1.83
CA MET A 46 0.79 0.62 0.97
C MET A 46 0.17 -0.63 1.56
N SER A 47 0.15 -0.77 2.89
CA SER A 47 -0.60 -1.87 3.51
C SER A 47 -2.09 -1.79 3.18
N GLU A 48 -2.68 -0.59 3.11
CA GLU A 48 -4.08 -0.41 2.70
C GLU A 48 -4.30 -0.78 1.23
N VAL A 49 -3.35 -0.43 0.35
CA VAL A 49 -3.40 -0.79 -1.08
C VAL A 49 -3.38 -2.32 -1.24
N VAL A 50 -2.47 -3.01 -0.56
CA VAL A 50 -2.42 -4.48 -0.58
C VAL A 50 -3.68 -5.09 0.04
N LEU A 51 -4.21 -4.50 1.12
CA LEU A 51 -5.40 -4.98 1.80
C LEU A 51 -6.67 -4.81 0.94
N ALA A 52 -6.75 -3.79 0.09
CA ALA A 52 -7.87 -3.59 -0.82
C ALA A 52 -8.06 -4.76 -1.80
N ALA A 53 -7.02 -5.54 -2.09
CA ALA A 53 -7.11 -6.75 -2.88
C ALA A 53 -7.76 -7.94 -2.15
N SER A 54 -8.03 -7.84 -0.84
CA SER A 54 -8.53 -8.96 -0.03
C SER A 54 -9.87 -9.50 -0.50
N SER A 55 -10.80 -8.63 -0.90
CA SER A 55 -12.08 -9.04 -1.49
C SER A 55 -11.87 -9.90 -2.74
N CYS A 56 -11.04 -9.41 -3.67
CA CYS A 56 -10.69 -10.14 -4.87
C CYS A 56 -10.01 -11.47 -4.58
N ARG A 57 -9.09 -11.55 -3.61
CA ARG A 57 -8.45 -12.84 -3.26
C ARG A 57 -9.47 -13.89 -2.86
N THR A 58 -10.46 -13.51 -2.06
CA THR A 58 -11.54 -14.42 -1.65
C THR A 58 -12.40 -14.82 -2.84
N THR A 59 -12.90 -13.85 -3.61
CA THR A 59 -13.80 -14.12 -4.75
C THR A 59 -13.13 -14.97 -5.83
N ILE A 60 -11.85 -14.72 -6.12
CA ILE A 60 -11.08 -15.53 -7.07
C ILE A 60 -10.84 -16.93 -6.51
N SER A 61 -10.44 -17.06 -5.25
CA SER A 61 -10.23 -18.39 -4.64
C SER A 61 -11.50 -19.24 -4.64
N GLU A 62 -12.64 -18.64 -4.29
CA GLU A 62 -13.95 -19.30 -4.35
C GLU A 62 -14.34 -19.66 -5.79
N GLY A 63 -14.20 -18.73 -6.73
CA GLY A 63 -14.55 -18.94 -8.13
C GLY A 63 -13.72 -20.04 -8.79
N VAL A 64 -12.42 -20.11 -8.49
CA VAL A 64 -11.53 -21.18 -8.97
C VAL A 64 -11.89 -22.53 -8.36
N GLN A 65 -12.11 -22.58 -7.03
CA GLN A 65 -12.43 -23.84 -6.32
C GLN A 65 -13.80 -24.41 -6.71
N THR A 66 -14.81 -23.56 -6.86
CA THR A 66 -16.18 -23.97 -7.21
C THR A 66 -16.37 -24.17 -8.71
N MET A 67 -15.35 -23.89 -9.53
CA MET A 67 -15.40 -23.89 -10.99
C MET A 67 -16.45 -22.94 -11.57
N ASN A 68 -16.86 -21.93 -10.79
CA ASN A 68 -17.91 -20.97 -11.13
C ASN A 68 -17.46 -19.53 -10.81
N PRO A 69 -16.45 -19.00 -11.52
CA PRO A 69 -16.06 -17.61 -11.34
C PRO A 69 -17.20 -16.68 -11.79
N VAL A 70 -17.42 -15.62 -11.01
CA VAL A 70 -18.32 -14.52 -11.37
C VAL A 70 -17.88 -13.98 -12.74
N GLY A 71 -18.85 -13.63 -13.60
CA GLY A 71 -18.60 -13.08 -14.95
C GLY A 71 -18.08 -14.05 -16.02
N GLY A 72 -17.85 -15.32 -15.66
CA GLY A 72 -17.43 -16.35 -16.59
C GLY A 72 -15.92 -16.52 -16.69
N ARG A 73 -15.52 -17.73 -17.08
CA ARG A 73 -14.13 -18.20 -17.03
C ARG A 73 -13.23 -17.46 -18.01
N GLY A 74 -12.00 -17.15 -17.59
CA GLY A 74 -10.96 -16.61 -18.47
C GLY A 74 -11.24 -15.23 -19.06
N THR A 75 -12.10 -14.43 -18.42
CA THR A 75 -12.43 -13.07 -18.90
C THR A 75 -11.71 -12.02 -18.06
N LEU A 76 -11.11 -11.03 -18.73
CA LEU A 76 -10.48 -9.88 -18.08
C LEU A 76 -11.52 -9.07 -17.30
N ASN A 77 -11.20 -8.66 -16.07
CA ASN A 77 -12.05 -7.79 -15.25
C ASN A 77 -13.49 -8.31 -15.02
N ALA A 78 -13.68 -9.62 -14.95
CA ALA A 78 -14.99 -10.23 -14.83
C ALA A 78 -15.25 -10.91 -13.49
N TRP A 79 -14.27 -10.95 -12.58
CA TRP A 79 -14.33 -11.71 -11.33
C TRP A 79 -15.27 -11.13 -10.28
N GLY A 80 -15.87 -9.95 -10.51
CA GLY A 80 -16.93 -9.37 -9.68
C GLY A 80 -16.43 -8.61 -8.45
N CYS A 81 -15.13 -8.37 -8.37
CA CYS A 81 -14.47 -7.68 -7.26
C CYS A 81 -13.72 -6.42 -7.70
N GLU A 82 -13.65 -6.18 -9.01
CA GLU A 82 -12.98 -5.06 -9.64
C GLU A 82 -13.63 -3.74 -9.25
N ALA A 83 -12.84 -2.69 -9.24
CA ALA A 83 -13.32 -1.36 -8.88
C ALA A 83 -12.61 -0.30 -9.73
N ASN A 84 -13.40 0.64 -10.25
CA ASN A 84 -12.92 1.74 -11.08
C ASN A 84 -12.00 1.26 -12.22
N THR A 85 -12.43 0.26 -12.97
CA THR A 85 -11.65 -0.35 -14.08
C THR A 85 -11.33 0.64 -15.20
N ALA A 86 -12.12 1.70 -15.34
CA ALA A 86 -11.86 2.84 -16.23
C ALA A 86 -10.74 3.76 -15.73
N ASN A 87 -10.23 3.55 -14.51
CA ASN A 87 -9.17 4.33 -13.88
C ASN A 87 -9.48 5.84 -13.83
N ALA A 88 -10.74 6.18 -13.55
CA ALA A 88 -11.21 7.56 -13.48
C ALA A 88 -10.73 8.25 -12.20
N ALA A 89 -10.12 9.43 -12.34
CA ALA A 89 -9.59 10.18 -11.20
C ALA A 89 -10.68 10.46 -10.15
N GLY A 90 -10.36 10.27 -8.87
CA GLY A 90 -11.27 10.54 -7.75
C GLY A 90 -12.41 9.53 -7.57
N ALA A 91 -12.51 8.49 -8.40
CA ALA A 91 -13.51 7.43 -8.30
C ALA A 91 -12.96 6.12 -7.71
N GLY A 92 -11.82 6.18 -7.01
CA GLY A 92 -11.17 5.03 -6.40
C GLY A 92 -12.03 4.37 -5.31
N PRO A 93 -11.94 3.03 -5.13
CA PRO A 93 -12.72 2.32 -4.10
C PRO A 93 -12.34 2.72 -2.67
N THR A 94 -11.12 3.23 -2.47
CA THR A 94 -10.66 3.75 -1.18
C THR A 94 -9.80 4.99 -1.42
N LYS A 95 -9.46 5.71 -0.35
CA LYS A 95 -8.60 6.89 -0.45
C LYS A 95 -7.19 6.58 -1.01
N MET A 96 -6.67 5.37 -0.79
CA MET A 96 -5.31 4.99 -1.20
C MET A 96 -5.26 4.23 -2.52
N VAL A 97 -6.42 3.85 -3.08
CA VAL A 97 -6.50 2.98 -4.26
C VAL A 97 -7.28 3.68 -5.36
N GLN A 98 -6.64 3.81 -6.51
CA GLN A 98 -7.23 4.38 -7.72
C GLN A 98 -8.10 3.36 -8.46
N SER A 99 -7.62 2.12 -8.61
CA SER A 99 -8.36 1.06 -9.30
C SER A 99 -7.91 -0.33 -8.90
N ILE A 100 -8.81 -1.30 -9.06
CA ILE A 100 -8.58 -2.73 -8.90
C ILE A 100 -9.06 -3.40 -10.19
N THR A 101 -8.15 -4.08 -10.87
CA THR A 101 -8.40 -4.82 -12.11
C THR A 101 -7.92 -6.26 -11.95
N THR A 102 -8.46 -7.19 -12.73
CA THR A 102 -8.08 -8.61 -12.67
C THR A 102 -7.75 -9.14 -14.06
N SER A 103 -6.77 -10.05 -14.14
CA SER A 103 -6.50 -10.81 -15.36
C SER A 103 -7.53 -11.92 -15.57
N ALA A 104 -7.50 -12.55 -16.76
CA ALA A 104 -8.26 -13.77 -17.05
C ALA A 104 -7.97 -14.90 -16.04
N ASP A 105 -6.73 -14.96 -15.53
CA ASP A 105 -6.28 -15.96 -14.54
C ASP A 105 -6.44 -15.51 -13.08
N GLY A 106 -7.14 -14.40 -12.84
CA GLY A 106 -7.35 -13.88 -11.48
C GLY A 106 -6.10 -13.23 -10.87
N VAL A 107 -5.14 -12.78 -11.68
CA VAL A 107 -4.08 -11.89 -11.17
C VAL A 107 -4.71 -10.55 -10.86
N ILE A 108 -4.66 -10.15 -9.58
CA ILE A 108 -5.22 -8.89 -9.11
C ILE A 108 -4.16 -7.82 -9.34
N THR A 109 -4.53 -6.72 -9.96
CA THR A 109 -3.69 -5.52 -10.10
C THR A 109 -4.37 -4.38 -9.37
N VAL A 110 -3.69 -3.82 -8.38
CA VAL A 110 -4.14 -2.66 -7.62
C VAL A 110 -3.26 -1.46 -7.98
N LYS A 111 -3.89 -0.41 -8.50
CA LYS A 111 -3.23 0.88 -8.73
C LYS A 111 -3.44 1.77 -7.52
N PRO A 112 -2.38 2.23 -6.83
CA PRO A 112 -2.53 3.22 -5.79
C PRO A 112 -3.04 4.56 -6.34
N ASP A 113 -3.66 5.35 -5.49
CA ASP A 113 -3.96 6.74 -5.81
C ASP A 113 -2.65 7.55 -5.91
N PRO A 114 -2.42 8.27 -7.04
CA PRO A 114 -1.15 8.95 -7.29
C PRO A 114 -0.93 10.18 -6.41
N THR A 115 -1.96 10.66 -5.71
CA THR A 115 -1.91 11.86 -4.87
C THR A 115 -1.96 11.52 -3.38
N ALA A 116 -2.60 10.41 -3.00
CA ALA A 116 -2.87 10.08 -1.60
C ALA A 116 -1.66 9.45 -0.87
N LEU A 117 -0.69 8.89 -1.60
CA LEU A 117 0.45 8.22 -0.98
C LEU A 117 1.50 9.16 -0.39
N GLY A 118 1.59 10.40 -0.86
CA GLY A 118 2.65 11.32 -0.46
C GLY A 118 4.01 11.05 -1.13
N VAL A 119 4.00 10.33 -2.25
CA VAL A 119 5.13 10.16 -3.17
C VAL A 119 4.64 10.36 -4.60
N THR A 120 5.53 10.82 -5.48
CA THR A 120 5.21 10.88 -6.90
C THR A 120 5.20 9.48 -7.47
N LEU A 121 4.04 9.06 -7.97
CA LEU A 121 3.88 7.83 -8.74
C LEU A 121 3.79 8.13 -10.23
N ALA A 122 4.20 7.15 -11.04
CA ALA A 122 3.90 7.05 -12.46
C ALA A 122 2.62 6.20 -12.63
N PRO A 123 1.42 6.79 -12.79
CA PRO A 123 0.15 6.06 -12.66
C PRO A 123 -0.07 4.96 -13.70
N ALA A 124 0.66 5.03 -14.82
CA ALA A 124 0.63 4.02 -15.87
C ALA A 124 1.45 2.78 -15.52
N THR A 125 2.53 2.91 -14.76
CA THR A 125 3.51 1.86 -14.52
C THR A 125 3.59 1.41 -13.07
N ASP A 126 3.14 2.22 -12.12
CA ASP A 126 3.22 1.93 -10.69
C ASP A 126 1.93 1.27 -10.20
N PHE A 127 2.02 -0.02 -9.88
CA PHE A 127 0.93 -0.83 -9.36
C PHE A 127 1.47 -2.01 -8.55
N VAL A 128 0.57 -2.63 -7.79
CA VAL A 128 0.85 -3.84 -7.03
C VAL A 128 0.07 -4.99 -7.67
N THR A 129 0.72 -6.12 -7.89
CA THR A 129 0.07 -7.35 -8.36
C THR A 129 -0.01 -8.37 -7.23
N LEU A 130 -1.13 -9.09 -7.16
CA LEU A 130 -1.28 -10.29 -6.36
C LEU A 130 -1.61 -11.45 -7.30
N THR A 131 -0.69 -12.40 -7.38
CA THR A 131 -0.77 -13.55 -8.28
C THR A 131 -1.16 -14.79 -7.47
N PRO A 132 -2.29 -15.43 -7.80
CA PRO A 132 -2.65 -16.71 -7.21
C PRO A 132 -1.74 -17.82 -7.74
N LYS A 133 -1.38 -18.75 -6.87
CA LYS A 133 -0.49 -19.88 -7.19
C LYS A 133 -0.98 -21.21 -6.63
N ILE A 134 -0.65 -22.26 -7.37
CA ILE A 134 -0.83 -23.66 -6.97
C ILE A 134 0.50 -24.38 -7.20
N GLY A 135 1.04 -25.01 -6.15
CA GLY A 135 2.34 -25.69 -6.24
C GLY A 135 3.50 -24.78 -6.65
N GLY A 136 3.44 -23.49 -6.29
CA GLY A 136 4.47 -22.49 -6.62
C GLY A 136 4.39 -21.89 -8.04
N ALA A 137 3.53 -22.42 -8.91
CA ALA A 137 3.27 -21.87 -10.24
C ALA A 137 2.04 -20.96 -10.24
N ALA A 138 2.05 -19.92 -11.09
CA ALA A 138 0.84 -19.13 -11.36
C ALA A 138 -0.25 -20.04 -11.94
N ILE A 139 -1.49 -19.83 -11.50
CA ILE A 139 -2.62 -20.63 -11.99
C ILE A 139 -2.95 -20.29 -13.44
N ASP A 140 -3.59 -21.23 -14.12
CA ASP A 140 -4.23 -21.01 -15.42
C ASP A 140 -5.69 -21.45 -15.36
N VAL A 141 -6.56 -20.46 -15.44
CA VAL A 141 -8.03 -20.60 -15.48
C VAL A 141 -8.60 -19.82 -16.65
N SER A 142 -7.75 -19.57 -17.64
CA SER A 142 -8.12 -18.99 -18.93
C SER A 142 -8.96 -19.98 -19.73
N SER A 143 -9.81 -19.48 -20.61
CA SER A 143 -10.68 -20.30 -21.45
C SER A 143 -9.93 -21.28 -22.38
N ALA A 144 -8.62 -21.13 -22.55
CA ALA A 144 -7.78 -21.97 -23.40
C ALA A 144 -7.41 -23.32 -22.76
N ASP A 145 -6.83 -23.31 -21.55
CA ASP A 145 -6.28 -24.51 -20.90
C ASP A 145 -7.06 -24.92 -19.65
N ASN A 146 -7.53 -23.96 -18.83
CA ASN A 146 -8.37 -24.17 -17.64
C ASN A 146 -7.88 -25.24 -16.65
N LYS A 147 -6.59 -25.57 -16.66
CA LYS A 147 -6.03 -26.74 -15.98
C LYS A 147 -6.10 -26.68 -14.45
N ASP A 148 -6.34 -25.51 -13.88
CA ASP A 148 -6.34 -25.28 -12.43
C ASP A 148 -7.73 -25.04 -11.83
N GLN A 149 -8.80 -25.15 -12.62
CA GLN A 149 -10.16 -25.11 -12.08
C GLN A 149 -10.45 -26.30 -11.16
N GLY A 150 -11.25 -26.04 -10.12
CA GLY A 150 -11.60 -27.02 -9.10
C GLY A 150 -10.48 -27.30 -8.09
N LYS A 151 -9.29 -26.69 -8.28
CA LYS A 151 -8.18 -26.79 -7.34
C LYS A 151 -8.23 -25.64 -6.34
N ALA A 152 -7.73 -25.89 -5.13
CA ALA A 152 -7.55 -24.84 -4.14
C ALA A 152 -6.28 -24.03 -4.44
N ILE A 153 -6.42 -22.71 -4.54
CA ILE A 153 -5.29 -21.78 -4.55
C ILE A 153 -4.56 -21.93 -3.21
N ALA A 154 -3.28 -22.31 -3.28
CA ALA A 154 -2.48 -22.61 -2.10
C ALA A 154 -1.71 -21.38 -1.60
N GLU A 155 -1.42 -20.43 -2.49
CA GLU A 155 -0.55 -19.30 -2.21
C GLU A 155 -0.97 -18.07 -3.02
N TRP A 156 -0.71 -16.89 -2.45
CA TRP A 156 -0.82 -15.61 -3.14
C TRP A 156 0.52 -14.88 -3.02
N THR A 157 1.20 -14.68 -4.15
CA THR A 157 2.43 -13.88 -4.17
C THR A 157 2.13 -12.45 -4.57
N CYS A 158 2.73 -11.51 -3.87
CA CYS A 158 2.48 -10.08 -4.06
C CYS A 158 3.77 -9.38 -4.50
N ALA A 159 3.69 -8.52 -5.51
CA ALA A 159 4.83 -7.85 -6.10
C ALA A 159 4.49 -6.43 -6.56
N GLY A 160 5.46 -5.54 -6.48
CA GLY A 160 5.39 -4.21 -7.07
C GLY A 160 5.86 -4.25 -8.52
N SER A 161 5.19 -3.50 -9.39
CA SER A 161 5.56 -3.41 -10.80
C SER A 161 6.91 -2.73 -11.04
N THR A 162 7.35 -1.87 -10.12
CA THR A 162 8.60 -1.10 -10.20
C THR A 162 9.37 -1.19 -8.88
N ALA A 163 10.69 -0.94 -8.94
CA ALA A 163 11.53 -0.86 -7.73
C ALA A 163 11.06 0.23 -6.76
N ALA A 164 10.45 1.30 -7.30
CA ALA A 164 9.88 2.37 -6.50
C ALA A 164 8.72 1.86 -5.64
N ILE A 165 7.77 1.12 -6.22
CA ILE A 165 6.68 0.49 -5.48
C ILE A 165 7.20 -0.61 -4.56
N GLN A 166 8.08 -1.49 -5.04
CA GLN A 166 8.62 -2.63 -4.28
C GLN A 166 9.23 -2.19 -2.93
N LYS A 167 9.91 -1.04 -2.90
CA LYS A 167 10.50 -0.48 -1.67
C LYS A 167 9.47 -0.18 -0.58
N TYR A 168 8.24 0.21 -0.97
CA TYR A 168 7.18 0.63 -0.06
C TYR A 168 6.21 -0.48 0.31
N LEU A 169 6.35 -1.69 -0.24
CA LEU A 169 5.47 -2.79 0.12
C LEU A 169 5.66 -3.22 1.59
N PRO A 170 4.58 -3.62 2.26
CA PRO A 170 4.64 -4.19 3.61
C PRO A 170 5.36 -5.54 3.60
N GLY A 171 5.79 -6.02 4.77
CA GLY A 171 6.45 -7.33 4.89
C GLY A 171 5.59 -8.50 4.43
N SER A 172 4.26 -8.36 4.43
CA SER A 172 3.32 -9.35 3.89
C SER A 172 3.27 -9.41 2.36
N CYS A 173 3.96 -8.50 1.67
CA CYS A 173 4.00 -8.37 0.21
C CYS A 173 5.46 -8.16 -0.24
N LYS A 174 6.33 -9.11 0.10
CA LYS A 174 7.75 -9.11 -0.26
C LYS A 174 8.23 -10.51 -0.61
#